data_AF-A0AAV5JK79-F1
#
_entry.id   AF-A0AAV5JK79-F1
#
_cell.length_a   1.000
_cell.length_b   1.000
_cell.length_c   1.000
_cell.angle_alpha   90.00
_cell.angle_beta   90.00
_cell.angle_gamma   90.00
#
_symmetry.space_group_name_H-M   'P 1'
#
loop_
_entity.id
_entity.type
_entity.pdbx_description
1 polymer ?
#
loop_
_entity_poly.entity_id
_entity_poly.type
_entity_poly.pdbx_seq_one_letter_code
_entity_poly.pdbx_strand_id
1 'polypeptide(L)'
;MWQANYEYLRQFFSDVGGVSSISILHEKITGKSKSYLKFEQSSGDPARVQILYERVITEFPISSSLWFDYTRYLDKTLKFGSVVRDVYSRATRNCPWIGLLWVRYLLSLEGGHASTVVSD
;
A
#
# COMPACT_ATOMS: atom_id res chain seq x y z
N MET A 1 8.47 18.50 -24.29
CA MET A 1 7.81 18.20 -23.00
C MET A 1 6.39 17.79 -23.33
N TRP A 2 6.05 16.50 -23.31
CA TRP A 2 4.74 16.01 -23.76
C TRP A 2 3.71 16.22 -22.65
N GLN A 3 2.77 17.15 -22.85
CA GLN A 3 1.52 17.16 -22.10
C GLN A 3 0.53 16.31 -22.90
N ALA A 4 0.27 15.09 -22.44
CA ALA A 4 -0.85 14.30 -22.95
C ALA A 4 -2.14 14.95 -22.46
N ASN A 5 -2.94 15.49 -23.39
CA ASN A 5 -4.23 16.10 -23.10
C ASN A 5 -5.25 15.00 -22.71
N TYR A 6 -6.12 15.30 -21.73
CA TYR A 6 -7.16 14.39 -21.23
C TYR A 6 -8.07 13.83 -22.34
N GLU A 7 -8.36 14.66 -23.35
CA GLU A 7 -9.13 14.25 -24.53
C GLU A 7 -8.41 13.17 -25.36
N TYR A 8 -7.08 13.21 -25.42
CA TYR A 8 -6.28 12.23 -26.16
C TYR A 8 -6.33 10.85 -25.50
N LEU A 9 -6.27 10.81 -24.16
CA LEU A 9 -6.39 9.57 -23.39
C LEU A 9 -7.81 8.99 -23.48
N ARG A 10 -8.85 9.83 -23.45
CA ARG A 10 -10.23 9.37 -23.65
C ARG A 10 -10.46 8.78 -25.02
N GLN A 11 -9.97 9.44 -26.07
CA GLN A 11 -10.09 8.96 -27.44
C GLN A 11 -9.33 7.64 -27.63
N PHE A 12 -8.12 7.53 -27.06
CA PHE A 12 -7.30 6.32 -27.16
C PHE A 12 -7.96 5.10 -26.49
N PHE A 13 -8.61 5.29 -25.34
CA PHE A 13 -9.25 4.18 -24.62
C PHE A 13 -10.72 3.94 -25.01
N SER A 14 -11.36 4.85 -25.74
CA SER A 14 -12.73 4.70 -26.28
C SER A 14 -12.95 3.35 -26.95
N ASP A 15 -12.03 2.97 -27.84
CA ASP A 15 -12.17 1.81 -28.73
C ASP A 15 -12.02 0.46 -28.01
N VAL A 16 -11.51 0.48 -26.78
CA VAL A 16 -11.35 -0.70 -25.91
C VAL A 16 -12.31 -0.71 -24.73
N GLY A 17 -13.32 0.16 -24.69
CA GLY A 17 -14.34 0.24 -23.61
C GLY A 17 -14.10 1.35 -22.57
N GLY A 18 -13.22 2.29 -22.86
CA GLY A 18 -13.01 3.53 -22.10
C GLY A 18 -12.46 3.33 -20.69
N VAL A 19 -12.80 4.26 -19.80
CA VAL A 19 -12.41 4.25 -18.37
C VAL A 19 -12.89 3.00 -17.64
N SER A 20 -13.99 2.37 -18.12
CA SER A 20 -14.49 1.10 -17.59
C SER A 20 -13.47 -0.03 -17.79
N SER A 21 -12.90 -0.15 -18.99
CA SER A 21 -11.87 -1.15 -19.28
C SER A 21 -10.58 -0.90 -18.50
N ILE A 22 -10.17 0.36 -18.31
CA ILE A 22 -9.03 0.70 -17.44
C ILE A 22 -9.32 0.24 -16.01
N SER A 23 -10.54 0.48 -15.50
CA SER A 23 -10.95 0.08 -14.16
C SER A 23 -11.01 -1.44 -13.99
N ILE A 24 -11.54 -2.17 -14.98
CA ILE A 24 -11.58 -3.64 -14.99
C ILE A 24 -10.17 -4.24 -15.05
N LEU A 25 -9.29 -3.69 -15.89
CA LEU A 25 -7.90 -4.13 -15.98
C LEU A 25 -7.17 -3.85 -14.66
N HIS A 26 -7.37 -2.67 -14.09
CA HIS A 26 -6.82 -2.30 -12.79
C HIS A 26 -7.30 -3.23 -11.67
N GLU A 27 -8.61 -3.52 -11.60
CA GLU A 27 -9.18 -4.45 -10.64
C GLU A 27 -8.66 -5.88 -10.83
N LYS A 28 -8.55 -6.34 -12.08
CA LYS A 28 -8.02 -7.67 -12.41
C LYS A 28 -6.54 -7.82 -12.07
N ILE A 29 -5.72 -6.80 -12.32
CA ILE A 29 -4.30 -6.77 -11.94
C ILE A 29 -4.16 -6.73 -10.42
N THR A 30 -4.91 -5.85 -9.76
CA THR A 30 -4.93 -5.73 -8.28
C THR A 30 -5.40 -7.03 -7.64
N GLY A 31 -6.44 -7.67 -8.19
CA GLY A 31 -7.00 -8.93 -7.70
C GLY A 31 -6.01 -10.09 -7.84
N LYS A 32 -5.35 -10.23 -8.99
CA LYS A 32 -4.28 -11.24 -9.19
C LYS A 32 -3.13 -11.03 -8.21
N SER A 33 -2.69 -9.78 -8.04
CA SER A 33 -1.62 -9.41 -7.11
C SER A 33 -1.98 -9.75 -5.66
N LYS A 34 -3.21 -9.41 -5.22
CA LYS A 34 -3.72 -9.73 -3.88
C LYS A 34 -3.77 -11.23 -3.60
N SER A 35 -4.22 -12.04 -4.57
CA SER A 35 -4.26 -13.50 -4.41
C SER A 35 -2.87 -14.09 -4.23
N TYR A 36 -1.89 -13.61 -5.00
CA TYR A 36 -0.51 -14.05 -4.87
C TYR A 36 0.12 -13.60 -3.53
N LEU A 37 -0.13 -12.37 -3.10
CA LEU A 37 0.29 -11.87 -1.78
C LEU A 37 -0.25 -12.74 -0.63
N LYS A 38 -1.52 -13.16 -0.68
CA LYS A 38 -2.10 -14.04 0.35
C LYS A 38 -1.46 -15.43 0.37
N PHE A 39 -1.14 -15.99 -0.80
CA PHE A 39 -0.41 -17.26 -0.91
C PHE A 39 1.01 -17.16 -0.33
N GLU A 40 1.68 -16.05 -0.61
CA GLU A 40 3.03 -15.76 -0.11
C GLU A 40 3.02 -15.51 1.41
N GLN A 41 1.98 -14.89 1.95
CA GLN A 41 1.81 -14.72 3.40
C GLN A 41 1.61 -16.03 4.16
N SER A 42 0.99 -17.05 3.54
CA SER A 42 0.76 -18.34 4.20
C SER A 42 1.97 -19.26 4.17
N SER A 43 2.92 -19.04 3.24
CA SER A 43 3.93 -20.05 2.89
C SER A 43 5.35 -19.49 2.75
N GLY A 44 5.53 -18.16 2.77
CA GLY A 44 6.71 -17.49 2.26
C GLY A 44 7.63 -16.86 3.31
N ASP A 45 8.84 -16.54 2.86
CA ASP A 45 9.86 -15.76 3.56
C ASP A 45 9.37 -14.31 3.77
N PRO A 46 9.43 -13.76 5.02
CA PRO A 46 9.04 -12.39 5.29
C PRO A 46 9.69 -11.32 4.40
N ALA A 47 10.94 -11.53 3.99
CA ALA A 47 11.63 -10.62 3.08
C ALA A 47 10.96 -10.61 1.69
N ARG A 48 10.54 -11.77 1.20
CA ARG A 48 9.82 -11.90 -0.09
C ARG A 48 8.45 -11.24 -0.06
N VAL A 49 7.71 -11.44 1.03
CA VAL A 49 6.40 -10.79 1.22
C VAL A 49 6.55 -9.26 1.26
N GLN A 50 7.59 -8.75 1.95
CA GLN A 50 7.88 -7.32 1.98
C GLN A 50 8.18 -6.76 0.59
N ILE A 51 9.05 -7.41 -0.19
CA ILE A 51 9.38 -7.00 -1.57
C ILE A 51 8.13 -6.94 -2.44
N LEU A 52 7.24 -7.93 -2.32
CA LEU A 52 5.99 -7.96 -3.08
C LEU A 52 5.06 -6.81 -2.69
N TYR A 53 4.90 -6.53 -1.39
CA TYR A 53 4.14 -5.36 -0.96
C TYR A 53 4.71 -4.06 -1.49
N GLU A 54 6.02 -3.85 -1.37
CA GLU A 54 6.72 -2.65 -1.86
C GLU A 54 6.52 -2.45 -3.37
N ARG A 55 6.57 -3.53 -4.15
CA ARG A 55 6.29 -3.47 -5.59
C ARG A 55 4.84 -3.05 -5.87
N VAL A 56 3.89 -3.67 -5.19
CA VAL A 56 2.46 -3.50 -5.48
C VAL A 56 1.95 -2.13 -5.01
N ILE A 57 2.45 -1.60 -3.89
CA ILE A 57 2.12 -0.23 -3.45
C ILE A 57 2.79 0.84 -4.32
N THR A 58 3.92 0.53 -4.97
CA THR A 58 4.53 1.43 -5.96
C THR A 58 3.69 1.50 -7.23
N GLU A 59 3.11 0.37 -7.66
CA GLU A 59 2.19 0.31 -8.80
C GLU A 59 0.83 0.95 -8.47
N PHE A 60 0.33 0.78 -7.24
CA PHE A 60 -1.00 1.21 -6.81
C PHE A 60 -0.99 2.03 -5.50
N PRO A 61 -0.37 3.21 -5.48
CA PRO A 61 -0.13 3.97 -4.25
C PRO A 61 -1.42 4.49 -3.59
N ILE A 62 -2.49 4.73 -4.35
CA ILE A 62 -3.76 5.24 -3.79
C ILE A 62 -4.70 4.16 -3.26
N SER A 63 -4.29 2.88 -3.33
CA SER A 63 -5.10 1.76 -2.85
C SER A 63 -5.00 1.61 -1.34
N SER A 64 -5.94 2.20 -0.62
CA SER A 64 -6.02 2.11 0.84
C SER A 64 -6.04 0.67 1.36
N SER A 65 -6.71 -0.24 0.62
CA SER A 65 -6.76 -1.67 0.96
C SER A 65 -5.38 -2.33 0.97
N LEU A 66 -4.50 -1.99 0.03
CA LEU A 66 -3.14 -2.53 -0.04
C LEU A 66 -2.29 -2.02 1.12
N TRP A 67 -2.40 -0.73 1.45
CA TRP A 67 -1.74 -0.16 2.62
C TRP A 67 -2.20 -0.80 3.93
N PHE A 68 -3.51 -1.06 4.09
CA PHE A 68 -4.02 -1.75 5.27
C PHE A 68 -3.50 -3.17 5.42
N ASP A 69 -3.51 -3.93 4.33
CA ASP A 69 -3.01 -5.30 4.34
C ASP A 69 -1.50 -5.30 4.65
N TYR A 70 -0.76 -4.34 4.09
CA TYR A 70 0.68 -4.23 4.31
C TYR A 70 1.03 -3.83 5.75
N THR A 71 0.43 -2.76 6.29
CA THR A 71 0.75 -2.33 7.66
C THR A 71 0.32 -3.38 8.67
N ARG A 72 -0.84 -4.04 8.46
CA ARG A 72 -1.29 -5.16 9.30
C ARG A 72 -0.35 -6.36 9.23
N TYR A 73 0.24 -6.62 8.06
CA TYR A 73 1.25 -7.66 7.92
C TYR A 73 2.49 -7.31 8.75
N LEU A 74 3.01 -6.09 8.63
CA LEU A 74 4.20 -5.64 9.36
C LEU A 74 3.99 -5.62 10.87
N ASP A 75 2.82 -5.16 11.35
CA ASP A 75 2.47 -5.17 12.78
C ASP A 75 2.50 -6.59 13.38
N LYS A 76 2.26 -7.62 12.55
CA LYS A 76 2.31 -9.03 12.97
C LYS A 76 3.70 -9.65 12.87
N THR A 77 4.51 -9.25 11.88
CA THR A 77 5.77 -9.94 11.55
C THR A 77 7.02 -9.23 12.05
N LEU A 78 7.00 -7.90 12.22
CA LEU A 78 8.20 -7.13 12.53
C LEU A 78 8.09 -6.43 13.89
N LYS A 79 9.12 -6.62 14.72
CA LYS A 79 9.32 -5.87 15.98
C LYS A 79 10.12 -4.57 15.78
N PHE A 80 10.57 -4.28 14.56
CA PHE A 80 11.38 -3.08 14.25
C PHE A 80 10.47 -1.88 14.00
N GLY A 81 10.25 -1.08 15.05
CA GLY A 81 9.36 0.08 15.01
C GLY A 81 9.71 1.12 13.93
N SER A 82 10.97 1.23 13.50
CA SER A 82 11.37 2.18 12.44
C SER A 82 10.72 1.87 11.09
N VAL A 83 10.78 0.62 10.64
CA VAL A 83 10.22 0.20 9.35
C VAL A 83 8.70 0.36 9.32
N VAL A 84 8.05 -0.02 10.42
CA VAL A 84 6.59 0.10 10.58
C VAL A 84 6.16 1.57 10.48
N ARG A 85 6.86 2.47 11.18
CA ARG A 85 6.59 3.92 11.13
C ARG A 85 6.78 4.50 9.73
N ASP A 86 7.85 4.12 9.03
CA ASP A 86 8.12 4.61 7.67
C ASP A 86 7.01 4.19 6.70
N VAL A 87 6.50 2.97 6.84
CA VAL A 87 5.39 2.45 6.02
C VAL A 87 4.10 3.21 6.36
N TYR A 88 3.79 3.43 7.63
CA TYR A 88 2.62 4.25 8.02
C TYR A 88 2.71 5.70 7.54
N SER A 89 3.91 6.30 7.57
CA SER A 89 4.14 7.66 7.04
C SER A 89 3.86 7.71 5.53
N ARG A 90 4.33 6.72 4.76
CA ARG A 90 4.02 6.63 3.33
C ARG A 90 2.53 6.37 3.07
N ALA A 91 1.89 5.51 3.86
CA ALA A 91 0.48 5.20 3.73
C ALA A 91 -0.41 6.46 3.91
N THR A 92 -0.11 7.26 4.94
CA THR A 92 -0.84 8.51 5.24
C THR A 92 -0.60 9.60 4.20
N ARG A 93 0.60 9.66 3.58
CA ARG A 93 0.88 10.56 2.45
C ARG A 93 0.15 10.18 1.17
N ASN A 94 0.02 8.89 0.87
CA ASN A 94 -0.64 8.42 -0.34
C ASN A 94 -2.17 8.32 -0.21
N CYS A 95 -2.67 8.08 1.02
CA CYS A 95 -4.10 7.94 1.31
C CYS A 95 -4.53 8.83 2.50
N PRO A 96 -4.40 10.16 2.40
CA PRO A 96 -4.65 11.08 3.52
C PRO A 96 -6.11 11.08 3.99
N TRP A 97 -7.06 10.74 3.13
CA TRP A 97 -8.50 10.66 3.45
C TRP A 97 -8.89 9.47 4.34
N ILE A 98 -7.97 8.54 4.60
CA ILE A 98 -8.25 7.35 5.40
C ILE A 98 -7.83 7.61 6.85
N GLY A 99 -8.76 8.12 7.66
CA GLY A 99 -8.51 8.45 9.07
C GLY A 99 -7.92 7.29 9.90
N LEU A 100 -8.31 6.05 9.62
CA LEU A 100 -7.80 4.89 10.36
C LEU A 100 -6.29 4.62 10.13
N LEU A 101 -5.71 5.02 8.98
CA LEU A 101 -4.27 4.94 8.77
C LEU A 101 -3.53 5.92 9.70
N TRP A 102 -4.08 7.11 9.91
CA TRP A 102 -3.54 8.10 10.85
C TRP A 102 -3.62 7.62 12.29
N VAL A 103 -4.77 7.07 12.71
CA VAL A 103 -4.93 6.52 14.07
C VAL A 103 -3.87 5.44 14.33
N ARG A 104 -3.69 4.49 13.41
CA ARG A 104 -2.68 3.43 13.55
C ARG A 104 -1.26 3.97 13.52
N TYR A 105 -0.99 4.98 12.68
CA TYR A 105 0.30 5.63 12.64
C TYR A 105 0.64 6.27 14.00
N LEU A 106 -0.26 7.06 14.57
CA LEU A 106 -0.07 7.69 15.88
C LEU A 106 0.16 6.65 16.98
N LEU A 107 -0.64 5.58 17.02
CA LEU A 107 -0.45 4.47 17.96
C LEU A 107 0.93 3.80 17.78
N SER A 108 1.42 3.64 16.54
CA SER A 108 2.74 3.09 16.27
C SER A 108 3.88 4.00 16.76
N LEU A 109 3.64 5.31 16.87
CA LEU A 109 4.60 6.27 17.43
C LEU A 109 4.65 6.16 18.96
N GLU A 110 3.51 6.00 19.61
CA GLU A 110 3.42 5.86 21.08
C GLU A 110 4.19 4.62 21.57
N GLY A 111 4.06 3.49 20.87
CA GLY A 111 4.79 2.27 21.20
C GLY A 111 6.32 2.41 21.15
N GLY A 112 6.85 3.34 20.36
CA GLY A 112 8.29 3.64 20.31
C GLY A 112 8.77 4.55 21.45
N HIS A 113 7.90 5.42 21.98
CA HIS A 113 8.22 6.32 23.09
C HIS A 113 8.28 5.60 24.43
N ALA A 114 7.49 4.54 24.63
CA ALA A 114 7.51 3.74 25.86
C ALA A 114 8.86 3.03 26.09
N SER A 115 9.62 2.72 25.04
CA SER A 115 10.94 2.09 25.16
C SER A 115 12.05 3.07 25.55
N THR A 116 11.88 4.37 25.29
CA THR A 116 12.90 5.39 25.60
C THR A 116 12.78 5.95 27.02
N VAL A 117 11.58 5.96 27.61
CA VAL A 117 11.37 6.50 28.98
C VAL A 117 11.64 5.51 30.12
N VAL A 118 11.94 4.23 29.82
CA VAL A 118 12.29 3.21 30.83
C VAL A 118 13.83 3.07 30.99
N SER A 119 14.61 3.87 30.28
CA SER A 119 16.09 3.83 30.31
C SER A 119 16.75 4.96 31.10
N ASP A 120 15.98 5.79 31.82
CA ASP A 120 16.47 6.90 32.65
C ASP A 120 16.13 6.71 34.13
#